data_AF-A0AAN7RN65-F1
#
_entry.id   AF-A0AAN7RN65-F1
#
_cell.length_a   1.000
_cell.length_b   1.000
_cell.length_c   1.000
_cell.angle_alpha   90.00
_cell.angle_beta   90.00
_cell.angle_gamma   90.00
#
_symmetry.space_group_name_H-M   'P 1'
#
loop_
_entity.id
_entity.type
_entity.pdbx_description
1 polymer ?
#
loop_
_entity_poly.entity_id
_entity_poly.type
_entity_poly.pdbx_seq_one_letter_code
_entity_poly.pdbx_strand_id
1 'polypeptide(L)'
;MIVLLDRDQGLFFSSSLILLQVINVLTLSRNVTEWLQKYALEQLSEFSSHLLKFLYGSVKFTSEGNSLVDLILQIIISTLKISQKRKIYQPHFTLATDGLYHVYEIVNIYGAPRSHPTSEYGLKVMLMSTPSPIFNMEEEKLSRFITWAISVAVQSDNRQLLQSTSARSHVGFFLEEEMTEEPLMSKLLRWITASVILGCLSARSCMHNMVPTGSSMKTLEELLEYIKGIHGRGNNKASPSCQGFIIDSMLYLQQLLGINCRVLPSITSALCVLLPDITESTGSSVVSRIRCPPEANPSWRWSFYQPWKDLTLEQTQVEEMDEYHACQTLMVALSNSQQRKLPCSQFLSPPDIEKSGVFSWERSLVMEHIKGEVFQL
;
A
#
# COMPACT_ATOMS: atom_id res chain seq x y z
N MET A 1 1.59 10.21 -52.17
CA MET A 1 1.86 11.06 -50.99
C MET A 1 1.30 10.42 -49.70
N ILE A 2 1.56 9.13 -49.48
CA ILE A 2 1.16 8.37 -48.27
C ILE A 2 2.36 7.61 -47.68
N VAL A 3 3.47 7.48 -48.42
CA VAL A 3 4.69 6.74 -48.01
C VAL A 3 5.70 7.63 -47.25
N LEU A 4 5.49 8.95 -47.19
CA LEU A 4 6.41 9.88 -46.50
C LEU A 4 6.02 10.19 -45.05
N LEU A 5 4.74 10.04 -44.67
CA LEU A 5 4.29 10.27 -43.29
C LEU A 5 4.73 9.17 -42.32
N ASP A 6 4.94 7.96 -42.82
CA ASP A 6 5.34 6.80 -42.01
C ASP A 6 6.83 6.85 -41.62
N ARG A 7 7.67 7.43 -42.50
CA ARG A 7 9.12 7.56 -42.29
C ARG A 7 9.46 8.63 -41.25
N ASP A 8 8.77 9.77 -41.29
CA ASP A 8 9.00 10.87 -40.34
C ASP A 8 8.47 10.51 -38.94
N GLN A 9 7.38 9.74 -38.85
CA GLN A 9 6.93 9.18 -37.58
C GLN A 9 7.96 8.18 -37.02
N GLY A 10 8.46 7.24 -37.83
CA GLY A 10 9.49 6.29 -37.40
C GLY A 10 10.81 6.95 -36.94
N LEU A 11 11.24 8.02 -37.61
CA LEU A 11 12.43 8.80 -37.21
C LEU A 11 12.22 9.59 -35.91
N PHE A 12 11.02 10.14 -35.71
CA PHE A 12 10.64 10.81 -34.46
C PHE A 12 10.58 9.81 -33.29
N PHE A 13 10.00 8.63 -33.51
CA PHE A 13 9.93 7.56 -32.53
C PHE A 13 11.31 7.05 -32.12
N SER A 14 12.18 6.74 -33.08
CA SER A 14 13.55 6.28 -32.79
C SER A 14 14.39 7.34 -32.07
N SER A 15 14.29 8.61 -32.48
CA SER A 15 15.00 9.71 -31.81
C SER A 15 14.49 9.94 -30.37
N SER A 16 13.17 9.85 -30.17
CA SER A 16 12.55 9.97 -28.83
C SER A 16 12.92 8.79 -27.93
N LEU A 17 13.00 7.58 -28.48
CA LEU A 17 13.41 6.39 -27.74
C LEU A 17 14.86 6.52 -27.23
N ILE A 18 15.79 6.95 -28.09
CA ILE A 18 17.19 7.16 -27.71
C ILE A 18 17.30 8.24 -26.63
N LEU A 19 16.58 9.35 -26.78
CA LEU A 19 16.56 10.42 -25.77
C LEU A 19 16.04 9.90 -24.42
N LEU A 20 14.95 9.15 -24.40
CA LEU A 20 14.39 8.58 -23.17
C LEU A 20 15.31 7.53 -22.55
N GLN A 21 16.02 6.74 -23.35
CA GLN A 21 17.04 5.82 -22.85
C GLN A 21 18.17 6.58 -22.13
N VAL A 22 18.69 7.64 -22.75
CA VAL A 22 19.72 8.48 -22.13
C VAL A 22 19.20 9.10 -20.83
N ILE A 23 17.99 9.65 -20.84
CA ILE A 23 17.38 10.23 -19.64
C ILE A 23 17.22 9.17 -18.55
N ASN A 24 16.74 7.97 -18.88
CA ASN A 24 16.58 6.88 -17.92
C ASN A 24 17.93 6.49 -17.26
N VAL A 25 19.00 6.39 -18.07
CA VAL A 25 20.36 6.12 -17.55
C VAL A 25 20.81 7.25 -16.62
N LEU A 26 20.55 8.51 -16.98
CA LEU A 26 20.88 9.67 -16.15
C LEU A 26 20.10 9.65 -14.83
N THR A 27 18.79 9.33 -14.84
CA THR A 27 17.96 9.27 -13.63
C THR A 27 18.30 8.09 -12.72
N LEU A 28 19.06 7.10 -13.19
CA LEU A 28 19.58 6.00 -12.39
C LEU A 28 20.96 6.30 -11.78
N SER A 29 21.68 7.31 -12.29
CA SER A 29 23.01 7.67 -11.81
C SER A 29 22.97 8.42 -10.49
N ARG A 30 23.70 7.93 -9.47
CA ARG A 30 23.69 8.51 -8.11
C ARG A 30 23.98 10.03 -8.12
N ASN A 31 25.07 10.45 -8.75
CA ASN A 31 25.47 11.87 -8.78
C ASN A 31 24.40 12.76 -9.41
N VAL A 32 23.76 12.26 -10.48
CA VAL A 32 22.69 12.97 -11.17
C VAL A 32 21.43 12.99 -10.30
N THR A 33 21.08 11.89 -9.62
CA THR A 33 19.92 11.87 -8.71
C THR A 33 20.06 12.86 -7.56
N GLU A 34 21.25 12.97 -6.96
CA GLU A 34 21.53 13.93 -5.89
C GLU A 34 21.44 15.37 -6.41
N TRP A 35 21.95 15.63 -7.61
CA TRP A 35 21.85 16.93 -8.27
C TRP A 35 20.40 17.29 -8.62
N LEU A 36 19.66 16.39 -9.26
CA LEU A 36 18.25 16.57 -9.63
C LEU A 36 17.40 16.83 -8.39
N GLN A 37 17.59 16.05 -7.32
CA GLN A 37 16.85 16.22 -6.07
C GLN A 37 17.01 17.64 -5.50
N LYS A 38 18.22 18.19 -5.57
CA LYS A 38 18.60 19.47 -4.96
C LYS A 38 18.27 20.68 -5.83
N TYR A 39 18.40 20.56 -7.15
CA TYR A 39 18.39 21.73 -8.04
C TYR A 39 17.34 21.70 -9.15
N ALA A 40 16.78 20.53 -9.50
CA ALA A 40 15.96 20.42 -10.72
C ALA A 40 14.81 19.39 -10.61
N LEU A 41 14.29 19.14 -9.41
CA LEU A 41 13.21 18.15 -9.23
C LEU A 41 11.91 18.66 -9.86
N GLU A 42 11.65 19.96 -9.77
CA GLU A 42 10.46 20.61 -10.29
C GLU A 42 10.39 20.42 -11.81
N GLN A 43 11.51 20.63 -12.52
CA GLN A 43 11.64 20.38 -13.96
C GLN A 43 11.52 18.89 -14.29
N LEU A 44 12.11 18.01 -13.48
CA LEU A 44 11.97 16.56 -13.66
C LEU A 44 10.51 16.09 -13.46
N SER A 45 9.80 16.70 -12.52
CA SER A 45 8.40 16.44 -12.21
C SER A 45 7.48 16.94 -13.33
N GLU A 46 7.76 18.13 -13.85
CA GLU A 46 7.08 18.67 -15.03
C GLU A 46 7.32 17.80 -16.26
N PHE A 47 8.57 17.40 -16.52
CA PHE A 47 8.92 16.47 -17.58
C PHE A 47 8.16 15.14 -17.45
N SER A 48 8.15 14.55 -16.25
CA SER A 48 7.42 13.31 -15.97
C SER A 48 5.91 13.46 -16.17
N SER A 49 5.35 14.62 -15.84
CA SER A 49 3.94 14.95 -16.08
C SER A 49 3.62 15.05 -17.58
N HIS A 50 4.52 15.62 -18.37
CA HIS A 50 4.40 15.64 -19.82
C HIS A 50 4.51 14.25 -20.44
N LEU A 51 5.39 13.39 -19.93
CA LEU A 51 5.47 12.00 -20.37
C LEU A 51 4.19 11.21 -20.06
N LEU A 52 3.58 11.43 -18.90
CA LEU A 52 2.27 10.85 -18.58
C LEU A 52 1.17 11.34 -19.53
N LYS A 53 1.10 12.64 -19.79
CA LYS A 53 0.16 13.20 -20.77
C LYS A 53 0.39 12.63 -22.18
N PHE A 54 1.65 12.45 -22.56
CA PHE A 54 2.01 11.82 -23.83
C PHE A 54 1.45 10.40 -23.88
N LEU A 55 1.67 9.59 -22.85
CA LEU A 55 1.10 8.25 -22.73
C LEU A 55 -0.44 8.25 -22.85
N TYR A 56 -1.12 9.23 -22.25
CA TYR A 56 -2.59 9.35 -22.32
C TYR A 56 -3.08 9.65 -23.74
N GLY A 57 -2.34 10.45 -24.51
CA GLY A 57 -2.72 10.83 -25.88
C GLY A 57 -2.38 9.79 -26.95
N SER A 58 -1.47 8.86 -26.67
CA SER A 58 -0.88 7.94 -27.64
C SER A 58 -1.44 6.51 -27.50
N VAL A 59 -2.73 6.33 -27.78
CA VAL A 59 -3.44 5.04 -27.63
C VAL A 59 -3.09 4.01 -28.74
N LYS A 60 -2.15 4.30 -29.65
CA LYS A 60 -1.80 3.43 -30.77
C LYS A 60 -0.30 3.28 -30.97
N PHE A 61 0.41 2.78 -29.96
CA PHE A 61 1.75 2.30 -30.25
C PHE A 61 1.69 0.93 -30.95
N THR A 62 2.46 0.77 -32.01
CA THR A 62 2.72 -0.51 -32.67
C THR A 62 3.52 -1.44 -31.72
N SER A 63 3.95 -2.62 -32.16
CA SER A 63 4.69 -3.59 -31.33
C SER A 63 5.94 -3.04 -30.62
N GLU A 64 6.52 -1.94 -31.09
CA GLU A 64 7.64 -1.23 -30.44
C GLU A 64 7.22 -0.37 -29.24
N GLY A 65 5.93 -0.13 -29.07
CA GLY A 65 5.30 0.67 -28.01
C GLY A 65 5.59 0.20 -26.60
N ASN A 66 5.70 -1.10 -26.38
CA ASN A 66 5.93 -1.65 -25.04
C ASN A 66 7.26 -1.15 -24.45
N SER A 67 8.30 -1.04 -25.29
CA SER A 67 9.61 -0.54 -24.85
C SER A 67 9.58 0.95 -24.47
N LEU A 68 8.79 1.74 -25.17
CA LEU A 68 8.62 3.16 -24.91
C LEU A 68 7.82 3.39 -23.62
N VAL A 69 6.71 2.65 -23.45
CA VAL A 69 5.90 2.70 -22.23
C VAL A 69 6.76 2.31 -21.01
N ASP A 70 7.57 1.26 -21.12
CA ASP A 70 8.48 0.86 -20.05
C ASP A 70 9.50 1.93 -19.69
N LEU A 71 10.12 2.58 -20.68
CA LEU A 71 11.07 3.65 -20.44
C LEU A 71 10.41 4.84 -19.74
N ILE A 72 9.21 5.22 -20.19
CA ILE A 72 8.45 6.32 -19.57
C ILE A 72 8.10 5.97 -18.12
N LEU A 73 7.57 4.77 -17.86
CA LEU A 73 7.23 4.33 -16.51
C LEU A 73 8.48 4.27 -15.61
N GLN A 74 9.62 3.82 -16.12
CA GLN A 74 10.88 3.82 -15.36
C GLN A 74 11.39 5.22 -15.01
N ILE A 75 11.27 6.19 -15.94
CA ILE A 75 11.60 7.59 -15.66
C ILE A 75 10.66 8.13 -14.58
N ILE A 76 9.35 7.87 -14.68
CA ILE A 76 8.37 8.30 -13.67
C ILE A 76 8.68 7.68 -12.30
N ILE A 77 8.99 6.38 -12.24
CA ILE A 77 9.42 5.70 -11.01
C ILE A 77 10.65 6.38 -10.43
N SER A 78 11.64 6.70 -11.27
CA SER A 78 12.87 7.37 -10.84
C SER A 78 12.56 8.76 -10.28
N THR A 79 11.71 9.54 -10.95
CA THR A 79 11.24 10.85 -10.47
C THR A 79 10.52 10.74 -9.13
N LEU A 80 9.58 9.80 -8.99
CA LEU A 80 8.86 9.55 -7.73
C LEU A 80 9.82 9.14 -6.61
N LYS A 81 10.80 8.27 -6.91
CA LYS A 81 11.84 7.85 -5.96
C LYS A 81 12.71 9.02 -5.50
N ILE A 82 13.19 9.85 -6.43
CA ILE A 82 14.01 11.03 -6.12
C ILE A 82 13.21 12.02 -5.27
N SER A 83 11.93 12.20 -5.62
CA SER A 83 10.99 13.05 -4.89
C SER A 83 10.80 12.59 -3.44
N GLN A 84 10.56 11.30 -3.19
CA GLN A 84 10.35 10.75 -1.85
C GLN A 84 11.59 10.81 -0.94
N LYS A 85 12.80 11.02 -1.50
CA LYS A 85 14.02 11.23 -0.69
C LYS A 85 14.15 12.62 -0.09
N ARG A 86 13.26 13.57 -0.45
CA ARG A 86 13.22 14.90 0.17
C ARG A 86 12.82 14.80 1.65
N LYS A 87 13.09 15.87 2.40
CA LYS A 87 12.62 15.98 3.80
C LYS A 87 11.09 15.91 3.83
N ILE A 88 10.54 15.28 4.86
CA ILE A 88 9.09 15.00 5.05
C ILE A 88 8.19 16.24 4.90
N TYR A 89 8.71 17.44 5.19
CA TYR A 89 7.95 18.70 5.10
C TYR A 89 8.00 19.37 3.72
N GLN A 90 8.75 18.83 2.77
CA GLN A 90 8.80 19.35 1.41
C GLN A 90 7.75 18.66 0.54
N PRO A 91 7.06 19.38 -0.36
CA PRO A 91 6.10 18.76 -1.26
C PRO A 91 6.79 17.74 -2.16
N HIS A 92 6.20 16.55 -2.25
CA HIS A 92 6.63 15.46 -3.10
C HIS A 92 5.81 15.45 -4.38
N PHE A 93 6.45 15.17 -5.51
CA PHE A 93 5.77 14.76 -6.72
C PHE A 93 4.92 13.51 -6.44
N THR A 94 3.63 13.60 -6.75
CA THR A 94 2.63 12.54 -6.61
C THR A 94 1.64 12.64 -7.78
N LEU A 95 1.00 11.53 -8.13
CA LEU A 95 -0.03 11.51 -9.15
C LEU A 95 -1.41 11.75 -8.53
N ALA A 96 -2.25 12.50 -9.24
CA ALA A 96 -3.66 12.62 -8.91
C ALA A 96 -4.40 11.31 -9.18
N THR A 97 -5.56 11.11 -8.54
CA THR A 97 -6.39 9.90 -8.68
C THR A 97 -6.71 9.56 -10.14
N ASP A 98 -7.04 10.57 -10.96
CA ASP A 98 -7.28 10.36 -12.39
C ASP A 98 -6.02 9.86 -13.10
N GLY A 99 -4.85 10.42 -12.75
CA GLY A 99 -3.58 10.01 -13.33
C GLY A 99 -3.21 8.56 -13.00
N LEU A 100 -3.54 8.11 -11.79
CA LEU A 100 -3.39 6.71 -11.36
C LEU A 100 -4.25 5.77 -12.20
N TYR A 101 -5.51 6.13 -12.42
CA TYR A 101 -6.42 5.31 -13.21
C TYR A 101 -5.98 5.21 -14.69
N HIS A 102 -5.51 6.30 -15.28
CA HIS A 102 -4.98 6.25 -16.65
C HIS A 102 -3.71 5.40 -16.76
N VAL A 103 -2.84 5.41 -15.75
CA VAL A 103 -1.68 4.49 -15.71
C VAL A 103 -2.17 3.03 -15.73
N TYR A 104 -3.17 2.70 -14.92
CA TYR A 104 -3.79 1.38 -14.94
C TYR A 104 -4.36 1.02 -16.33
N GLU A 105 -5.14 1.90 -16.97
CA GLU A 105 -5.75 1.61 -18.28
C GLU A 105 -4.70 1.34 -19.36
N ILE A 106 -3.66 2.16 -19.42
CA ILE A 106 -2.57 2.01 -20.39
C ILE A 106 -1.84 0.70 -20.16
N VAL A 107 -1.47 0.43 -18.91
CA VAL A 107 -0.73 -0.77 -18.58
C VAL A 107 -1.59 -2.03 -18.75
N ASN A 108 -2.91 -1.94 -18.60
CA ASN A 108 -3.82 -3.04 -18.91
C ASN A 108 -3.94 -3.31 -20.42
N ILE A 109 -3.76 -2.30 -21.28
CA ILE A 109 -3.74 -2.45 -22.74
C ILE A 109 -2.41 -3.06 -23.22
N TYR A 110 -1.28 -2.56 -22.72
CA TYR A 110 0.06 -2.97 -23.16
C TYR A 110 0.62 -4.16 -22.36
N GLY A 111 0.07 -4.43 -21.18
CA GLY A 111 0.40 -5.58 -20.35
C GLY A 111 -0.19 -6.85 -20.93
N ALA A 112 0.58 -7.55 -21.76
CA ALA A 112 0.22 -8.89 -22.20
C ALA A 112 -0.07 -9.80 -20.98
N PRO A 113 -0.97 -10.81 -21.10
CA PRO A 113 -1.32 -11.74 -20.01
C PRO A 113 -0.15 -12.64 -19.54
N ARG A 114 1.06 -12.42 -20.05
CA ARG A 114 2.27 -13.12 -19.68
C ARG A 114 3.35 -12.11 -19.28
N SER A 115 3.48 -11.84 -17.98
CA SER A 115 4.76 -11.52 -17.32
C SER A 115 5.58 -10.35 -17.91
N HIS A 116 4.97 -9.31 -18.48
CA HIS A 116 5.75 -8.16 -18.96
C HIS A 116 6.07 -7.20 -17.79
N PRO A 117 7.31 -6.67 -17.68
CA PRO A 117 7.70 -5.74 -16.60
C PRO A 117 6.86 -4.44 -16.57
N THR A 118 6.18 -4.09 -17.66
CA THR A 118 5.25 -2.94 -17.74
C THR A 118 4.20 -2.94 -16.62
N SER A 119 3.60 -4.11 -16.34
CA SER A 119 2.58 -4.24 -15.29
C SER A 119 3.14 -3.95 -13.91
N GLU A 120 4.33 -4.45 -13.63
CA GLU A 120 5.03 -4.19 -12.38
C GLU A 120 5.45 -2.72 -12.26
N TYR A 121 5.95 -2.11 -13.34
CA TYR A 121 6.28 -0.68 -13.35
C TYR A 121 5.04 0.20 -13.12
N GLY A 122 3.93 -0.12 -13.80
CA GLY A 122 2.65 0.56 -13.59
C GLY A 122 2.21 0.50 -12.14
N LEU A 123 2.22 -0.69 -11.55
CA LEU A 123 1.86 -0.86 -10.14
C LEU A 123 2.81 -0.09 -9.21
N LYS A 124 4.13 -0.09 -9.46
CA LYS A 124 5.10 0.71 -8.69
C LYS A 124 4.83 2.21 -8.78
N VAL A 125 4.54 2.75 -9.97
CA VAL A 125 4.16 4.17 -10.13
C VAL A 125 2.94 4.51 -9.27
N MET A 126 1.94 3.62 -9.25
CA MET A 126 0.73 3.83 -8.47
C MET A 126 1.00 3.78 -6.96
N LEU A 127 1.71 2.75 -6.51
CA LEU A 127 2.05 2.56 -5.11
C LEU A 127 3.06 3.58 -4.60
N MET A 128 3.86 4.23 -5.45
CA MET A 128 4.73 5.35 -5.05
C MET A 128 3.97 6.66 -4.90
N SER A 129 2.76 6.76 -5.47
CA SER A 129 1.89 7.92 -5.29
C SER A 129 1.12 7.81 -3.97
N THR A 130 0.68 8.97 -3.46
CA THR A 130 -0.11 9.05 -2.23
C THR A 130 -1.40 8.24 -2.34
N PRO A 131 -1.76 7.41 -1.34
CA PRO A 131 -3.00 6.65 -1.32
C PRO A 131 -4.21 7.57 -1.47
N SER A 132 -5.00 7.34 -2.51
CA SER A 132 -6.24 8.08 -2.76
C SER A 132 -7.44 7.35 -2.15
N PRO A 133 -8.51 8.06 -1.74
CA PRO A 133 -9.77 7.44 -1.33
C PRO A 133 -10.36 6.53 -2.41
N ILE A 134 -10.15 5.21 -2.27
CA ILE A 134 -10.58 4.22 -3.28
C ILE A 134 -12.11 4.08 -3.39
N PHE A 135 -12.85 4.52 -2.38
CA PHE A 135 -14.32 4.49 -2.36
C PHE A 135 -14.98 5.41 -3.38
N ASN A 136 -14.26 6.38 -3.93
CA ASN A 136 -14.80 7.30 -4.93
C ASN A 136 -14.76 6.71 -6.35
N MET A 137 -14.18 5.52 -6.53
CA MET A 137 -14.14 4.84 -7.82
C MET A 137 -15.44 4.07 -8.08
N GLU A 138 -15.84 4.00 -9.35
CA GLU A 138 -16.91 3.12 -9.80
C GLU A 138 -16.59 1.65 -9.48
N GLU A 139 -17.58 0.89 -9.01
CA GLU A 139 -17.40 -0.47 -8.50
C GLU A 139 -16.72 -1.42 -9.50
N GLU A 140 -17.11 -1.35 -10.78
CA GLU A 140 -16.51 -2.17 -11.83
C GLU A 140 -15.05 -1.80 -12.09
N LYS A 141 -14.72 -0.50 -12.02
CA LYS A 141 -13.35 -0.01 -12.19
C LYS A 141 -12.48 -0.43 -11.01
N LEU A 142 -13.00 -0.30 -9.80
CA LEU A 142 -12.29 -0.66 -8.57
C LEU A 142 -11.98 -2.14 -8.53
N SER A 143 -12.97 -2.99 -8.80
CA SER A 143 -12.81 -4.45 -8.80
C SER A 143 -11.79 -4.91 -9.84
N ARG A 144 -11.85 -4.37 -11.07
CA ARG A 144 -10.86 -4.63 -12.12
C ARG A 144 -9.46 -4.17 -11.72
N PHE A 145 -9.34 -2.97 -11.17
CA PHE A 145 -8.07 -2.41 -10.71
C PHE A 145 -7.43 -3.25 -9.61
N ILE A 146 -8.15 -3.54 -8.53
CA ILE A 146 -7.61 -4.29 -7.38
C ILE A 146 -7.26 -5.73 -7.80
N THR A 147 -8.12 -6.39 -8.59
CA THR A 147 -7.82 -7.75 -9.09
C THR A 147 -6.54 -7.78 -9.92
N TRP A 148 -6.37 -6.80 -10.80
CA TRP A 148 -5.13 -6.63 -11.56
C TRP A 148 -3.93 -6.36 -10.66
N ALA A 149 -4.04 -5.43 -9.72
CA ALA A 149 -2.95 -5.04 -8.82
C ALA A 149 -2.49 -6.23 -7.96
N ILE A 150 -3.43 -7.01 -7.42
CA ILE A 150 -3.14 -8.25 -6.66
C ILE A 150 -2.41 -9.25 -7.56
N SER A 151 -2.92 -9.50 -8.77
CA SER A 151 -2.30 -10.44 -9.71
C SER A 151 -0.85 -10.05 -10.04
N VAL A 152 -0.61 -8.76 -10.31
CA VAL A 152 0.74 -8.24 -10.60
C VAL A 152 1.65 -8.34 -9.37
N ALA A 153 1.16 -7.97 -8.18
CA ALA A 153 1.92 -8.04 -6.95
C ALA A 153 2.35 -9.48 -6.62
N VAL A 154 1.41 -10.43 -6.66
CA VAL A 154 1.66 -11.85 -6.41
C VAL A 154 2.66 -12.42 -7.42
N GLN A 155 2.51 -12.10 -8.71
CA GLN A 155 3.44 -12.56 -9.74
C GLN A 155 4.84 -11.99 -9.56
N SER A 156 4.95 -10.70 -9.23
CA SER A 156 6.24 -10.02 -9.02
C SER A 156 7.00 -10.63 -7.84
N ASP A 157 6.34 -10.79 -6.70
CA ASP A 157 6.94 -11.33 -5.48
C ASP A 157 7.32 -12.81 -5.64
N ASN A 158 6.48 -13.62 -6.29
CA ASN A 158 6.81 -15.01 -6.60
C ASN A 158 8.03 -15.13 -7.52
N ARG A 159 8.15 -14.23 -8.51
CA ARG A 159 9.32 -14.17 -9.39
C ARG A 159 10.58 -13.81 -8.62
N GLN A 160 10.51 -12.83 -7.71
CA GLN A 160 11.63 -12.45 -6.85
C GLN A 160 12.05 -13.59 -5.93
N LEU A 161 11.08 -14.31 -5.35
CA LEU A 161 11.33 -15.47 -4.50
C LEU A 161 12.06 -16.58 -5.29
N LEU A 162 11.58 -16.92 -6.49
CA LEU A 162 12.22 -17.93 -7.36
C LEU A 162 13.65 -17.54 -7.75
N GLN A 163 13.88 -16.26 -8.08
CA GLN A 163 15.22 -15.74 -8.41
C GLN A 163 16.16 -15.73 -7.20
N SER A 164 15.65 -15.43 -6.00
CA SER A 164 16.44 -15.48 -4.77
C SER A 164 16.78 -16.93 -4.37
N THR A 165 15.89 -17.88 -4.65
CA THR A 165 16.08 -19.30 -4.33
C THR A 165 17.09 -19.94 -5.28
N SER A 166 17.11 -19.56 -6.56
CA SER A 166 18.14 -20.02 -7.50
C SER A 166 19.52 -19.43 -7.17
N ALA A 167 19.60 -18.17 -6.72
CA ALA A 167 20.84 -17.53 -6.30
C ALA A 167 21.38 -18.06 -4.95
N ARG A 168 20.51 -18.51 -4.02
CA ARG A 168 20.88 -19.05 -2.71
C ARG A 168 21.43 -20.48 -2.73
N SER A 169 21.52 -21.12 -3.89
CA SER A 169 22.15 -22.45 -4.02
C SER A 169 23.67 -22.46 -3.77
N HIS A 170 24.29 -21.29 -3.50
CA HIS A 170 25.74 -21.17 -3.32
C HIS A 170 26.24 -20.49 -2.03
N VAL A 171 25.40 -20.06 -1.10
CA VAL A 171 25.89 -19.47 0.17
C VAL A 171 25.04 -19.96 1.34
N GLY A 172 25.71 -20.67 2.26
CA GLY A 172 25.12 -21.29 3.43
C GLY A 172 24.53 -20.29 4.41
N PHE A 173 23.51 -20.78 5.12
CA PHE A 173 22.94 -20.22 6.35
C PHE A 173 24.01 -19.59 7.25
N PHE A 174 23.93 -18.28 7.47
CA PHE A 174 23.86 -17.61 8.78
C PHE A 174 23.99 -16.09 8.58
N LEU A 175 23.31 -15.36 9.47
CA LEU A 175 23.48 -13.95 9.84
C LEU A 175 22.62 -12.86 9.17
N GLU A 176 21.98 -12.15 10.11
CA GLU A 176 21.61 -10.75 10.15
C GLU A 176 20.39 -10.27 9.37
N GLU A 177 19.67 -9.41 10.09
CA GLU A 177 18.48 -8.63 9.75
C GLU A 177 18.84 -7.60 8.66
N GLU A 178 19.39 -8.09 7.54
CA GLU A 178 19.86 -7.28 6.43
C GLU A 178 18.67 -6.98 5.53
N MET A 179 17.95 -5.91 5.89
CA MET A 179 17.09 -5.07 5.03
C MET A 179 16.44 -5.80 3.85
N THR A 180 15.64 -6.83 4.13
CA THR A 180 14.77 -7.43 3.10
C THR A 180 13.78 -6.36 2.64
N GLU A 181 13.90 -5.94 1.38
CA GLU A 181 12.92 -5.02 0.78
C GLU A 181 11.52 -5.63 0.95
N GLU A 182 10.60 -4.80 1.45
CA GLU A 182 9.22 -5.22 1.66
C GLU A 182 8.58 -5.68 0.33
N PRO A 183 7.88 -6.84 0.32
CA PRO A 183 7.28 -7.40 -0.87
C PRO A 183 6.19 -6.48 -1.45
N LEU A 184 5.97 -6.55 -2.76
CA LEU A 184 5.03 -5.71 -3.48
C LEU A 184 3.59 -5.94 -3.00
N MET A 185 3.23 -7.17 -2.62
CA MET A 185 1.96 -7.51 -1.98
C MET A 185 1.77 -6.75 -0.66
N SER A 186 2.82 -6.63 0.15
CA SER A 186 2.75 -5.91 1.43
C SER A 186 2.62 -4.40 1.21
N LYS A 187 3.34 -3.83 0.24
CA LYS A 187 3.18 -2.44 -0.18
C LYS A 187 1.77 -2.15 -0.69
N LEU A 188 1.20 -3.05 -1.50
CA LEU A 188 -0.16 -2.95 -1.98
C LEU A 188 -1.18 -2.98 -0.84
N LEU A 189 -1.04 -3.93 0.09
CA LEU A 189 -1.94 -4.04 1.24
C LEU A 189 -1.90 -2.78 2.12
N ARG A 190 -0.69 -2.24 2.38
CA ARG A 190 -0.53 -0.97 3.10
C ARG A 190 -1.16 0.21 2.37
N TRP A 191 -0.97 0.28 1.06
CA TRP A 191 -1.55 1.34 0.25
C TRP A 191 -3.08 1.30 0.29
N ILE A 192 -3.69 0.11 0.12
CA ILE A 192 -5.14 -0.09 0.24
C ILE A 192 -5.62 0.28 1.65
N THR A 193 -4.92 -0.18 2.69
CA THR A 193 -5.22 0.11 4.10
C THR A 193 -5.26 1.63 4.36
N ALA A 194 -4.25 2.36 3.89
CA ALA A 194 -4.20 3.81 3.99
C ALA A 194 -5.32 4.48 3.20
N SER A 195 -5.60 4.01 1.97
CA SER A 195 -6.71 4.49 1.15
C SER A 195 -8.07 4.33 1.83
N VAL A 196 -8.29 3.23 2.56
CA VAL A 196 -9.51 2.99 3.34
C VAL A 196 -9.62 4.00 4.48
N ILE A 197 -8.59 4.09 5.32
CA ILE A 197 -8.59 4.98 6.50
C ILE A 197 -8.77 6.44 6.07
N LEU A 198 -7.97 6.91 5.11
CA LEU A 198 -8.05 8.27 4.58
C LEU A 198 -9.39 8.54 3.90
N GLY A 199 -9.93 7.55 3.17
CA GLY A 199 -11.24 7.65 2.53
C GLY A 199 -12.34 7.89 3.56
N CYS A 200 -12.39 7.08 4.62
CA CYS A 200 -13.36 7.21 5.70
C CYS A 200 -13.23 8.55 6.46
N LEU A 201 -12.00 9.05 6.66
CA LEU A 201 -11.77 10.35 7.29
C LEU A 201 -12.14 11.53 6.38
N SER A 202 -11.82 11.43 5.08
CA SER A 202 -12.06 12.51 4.10
C SER A 202 -13.55 12.78 3.87
N ALA A 203 -14.40 11.75 3.93
CA ALA A 203 -15.86 11.86 3.83
C ALA A 203 -16.46 12.81 4.88
N ARG A 204 -15.76 13.02 6.01
CA ARG A 204 -16.14 13.98 7.06
C ARG A 204 -15.75 15.43 6.75
N SER A 205 -14.56 15.65 6.17
CA SER A 205 -14.04 17.00 5.90
C SER A 205 -14.88 17.79 4.88
N CYS A 206 -15.55 17.08 3.98
CA CYS A 206 -16.46 17.67 2.99
C CYS A 206 -17.78 18.16 3.62
N MET A 207 -18.15 17.65 4.82
CA MET A 207 -19.41 17.94 5.50
C MET A 207 -19.26 18.93 6.67
N HIS A 208 -18.05 19.10 7.20
CA HIS A 208 -17.78 20.02 8.30
C HIS A 208 -16.49 20.81 8.03
N ASN A 209 -16.59 22.14 7.96
CA ASN A 209 -15.48 23.10 7.95
C ASN A 209 -14.65 23.11 9.26
N MET A 210 -14.67 22.05 10.06
CA MET A 210 -13.87 21.92 11.27
C MET A 210 -13.01 20.67 11.18
N VAL A 211 -11.76 20.88 10.79
CA VAL A 211 -10.65 20.00 11.14
C VAL A 211 -10.68 19.87 12.68
N PRO A 212 -10.73 18.66 13.27
CA PRO A 212 -10.62 18.52 14.71
C PRO A 212 -9.26 19.07 15.11
N THR A 213 -9.27 20.29 15.63
CA THR A 213 -8.10 20.93 16.16
C THR A 213 -7.99 20.42 17.59
N GLY A 214 -7.16 19.40 17.81
CA GLY A 214 -6.51 19.23 19.13
C GLY A 214 -6.72 17.94 19.93
N SER A 215 -7.56 16.98 19.53
CA SER A 215 -7.58 15.67 20.21
C SER A 215 -6.88 14.63 19.34
N SER A 216 -5.62 14.31 19.63
CA SER A 216 -4.96 13.15 19.03
C SER A 216 -5.75 11.90 19.45
N MET A 217 -6.37 11.20 18.49
CA MET A 217 -6.98 9.90 18.75
C MET A 217 -5.87 8.94 19.15
N LYS A 218 -6.00 8.31 20.32
CA LYS A 218 -4.99 7.41 20.88
C LYS A 218 -5.32 5.95 20.60
N THR A 219 -6.59 5.59 20.62
CA THR A 219 -7.05 4.21 20.44
C THR A 219 -7.88 4.05 19.17
N LEU A 220 -8.01 2.82 18.70
CA LEU A 220 -8.91 2.46 17.61
C LEU A 220 -10.38 2.71 17.99
N GLU A 221 -10.73 2.53 19.27
CA GLU A 221 -12.09 2.80 19.74
C GLU A 221 -12.48 4.27 19.53
N GLU A 222 -11.61 5.21 19.93
CA GLU A 222 -11.82 6.65 19.69
C GLU A 222 -11.97 6.97 18.20
N LEU A 223 -11.19 6.30 17.33
CA LEU A 223 -11.32 6.44 15.87
C LEU A 223 -12.67 5.93 15.38
N LEU A 224 -13.11 4.76 15.85
CA LEU A 224 -14.39 4.17 15.45
C LEU A 224 -15.56 5.02 15.94
N GLU A 225 -15.54 5.51 17.17
CA GLU A 225 -16.55 6.44 17.67
C GLU A 225 -16.60 7.73 16.84
N TYR A 226 -15.43 8.28 16.52
CA TYR A 226 -15.31 9.43 15.64
C TYR A 226 -15.93 9.17 14.26
N ILE A 227 -15.73 7.98 13.69
CA ILE A 227 -16.31 7.60 12.39
C ILE A 227 -17.82 7.26 12.51
N LYS A 228 -18.26 6.66 13.61
CA LYS A 228 -19.67 6.32 13.87
C LYS A 228 -20.54 7.55 14.08
N GLY A 229 -20.03 8.59 14.73
CA GLY A 229 -20.71 9.89 14.84
C GLY A 229 -21.10 10.52 13.49
N ILE A 230 -20.52 10.04 12.38
CA ILE A 230 -20.79 10.44 10.99
C ILE A 230 -21.93 9.60 10.37
N HIS A 231 -22.06 8.32 10.75
CA HIS A 231 -22.92 7.33 10.11
C HIS A 231 -24.43 7.56 10.29
N GLY A 232 -24.81 8.46 11.22
CA GLY A 232 -26.20 8.85 11.44
C GLY A 232 -26.76 9.91 10.49
N ARG A 233 -25.98 10.50 9.56
CA ARG A 233 -26.42 11.76 8.88
C ARG A 233 -26.12 12.00 7.40
N GLY A 234 -25.55 11.07 6.61
CA GLY A 234 -25.22 11.41 5.22
C GLY A 234 -25.01 10.22 4.27
N ASN A 235 -25.56 10.35 3.07
CA ASN A 235 -25.87 9.28 2.11
C ASN A 235 -24.75 8.96 1.08
N ASN A 236 -23.48 9.22 1.40
CA ASN A 236 -22.35 8.91 0.51
C ASN A 236 -21.60 7.67 1.00
N LYS A 237 -22.32 6.57 1.18
CA LYS A 237 -21.69 5.27 1.44
C LYS A 237 -21.18 4.70 0.12
N ALA A 238 -19.97 4.15 0.12
CA ALA A 238 -19.58 3.20 -0.92
C ALA A 238 -20.66 2.11 -1.02
N SER A 239 -20.89 1.57 -2.22
CA SER A 239 -21.84 0.46 -2.35
C SER A 239 -21.43 -0.67 -1.39
N PRO A 240 -22.39 -1.31 -0.68
CA PRO A 240 -22.07 -2.43 0.21
C PRO A 240 -21.27 -3.54 -0.50
N SER A 241 -21.45 -3.70 -1.81
CA SER A 241 -20.70 -4.59 -2.68
C SER A 241 -19.23 -4.17 -2.86
N CYS A 242 -18.96 -2.89 -3.11
CA CYS A 242 -17.60 -2.31 -3.19
C CYS A 242 -16.84 -2.52 -1.88
N GLN A 243 -17.50 -2.27 -0.75
CA GLN A 243 -16.95 -2.48 0.58
C GLN A 243 -16.61 -3.95 0.85
N GLY A 244 -17.54 -4.87 0.55
CA GLY A 244 -17.31 -6.31 0.65
C GLY A 244 -16.10 -6.78 -0.16
N PHE A 245 -15.98 -6.30 -1.40
CA PHE A 245 -14.86 -6.64 -2.27
C PHE A 245 -13.50 -6.14 -1.76
N ILE A 246 -13.43 -4.92 -1.20
CA ILE A 246 -12.20 -4.41 -0.56
C ILE A 246 -11.82 -5.28 0.64
N ILE A 247 -12.78 -5.64 1.48
CA ILE A 247 -12.55 -6.49 2.65
C ILE A 247 -12.00 -7.85 2.21
N ASP A 248 -12.65 -8.52 1.26
CA ASP A 248 -12.20 -9.80 0.70
C ASP A 248 -10.76 -9.71 0.16
N SER A 249 -10.46 -8.62 -0.55
CA SER A 249 -9.14 -8.36 -1.12
C SER A 249 -8.06 -8.15 -0.06
N MET A 250 -8.37 -7.39 1.00
CA MET A 250 -7.46 -7.17 2.13
C MET A 250 -7.19 -8.45 2.91
N LEU A 251 -8.23 -9.25 3.19
CA LEU A 251 -8.09 -10.53 3.87
C LEU A 251 -7.28 -11.53 3.03
N TYR A 252 -7.51 -11.58 1.72
CA TYR A 252 -6.76 -12.42 0.81
C TYR A 252 -5.26 -12.07 0.82
N LEU A 253 -4.91 -10.79 0.67
CA LEU A 253 -3.52 -10.34 0.74
C LEU A 253 -2.89 -10.62 2.10
N GLN A 254 -3.63 -10.41 3.19
CA GLN A 254 -3.17 -10.70 4.54
C GLN A 254 -2.90 -12.20 4.74
N GLN A 255 -3.74 -13.06 4.16
CA GLN A 255 -3.53 -14.51 4.20
C GLN A 255 -2.27 -14.94 3.44
N LEU A 256 -1.98 -14.31 2.29
CA LEU A 256 -0.77 -14.60 1.51
C LEU A 256 0.52 -14.15 2.21
N LEU A 257 0.48 -13.00 2.90
CA LEU A 257 1.63 -12.45 3.61
C LEU A 257 1.88 -13.12 4.97
N GLY A 258 0.85 -13.74 5.54
CA GLY A 258 0.90 -14.41 6.84
C GLY A 258 0.83 -13.43 8.01
N ILE A 259 1.07 -13.96 9.22
CA ILE A 259 0.85 -13.26 10.49
C ILE A 259 2.00 -12.29 10.85
N ASN A 260 3.10 -12.30 10.10
CA ASN A 260 4.29 -11.46 10.31
C ASN A 260 4.17 -10.05 9.69
N CYS A 261 2.96 -9.64 9.30
CA CYS A 261 2.74 -8.31 8.77
C CYS A 261 2.98 -7.25 9.85
N ARG A 262 4.09 -6.51 9.74
CA ARG A 262 4.41 -5.33 10.59
C ARG A 262 3.30 -4.27 10.60
N VAL A 263 2.36 -4.36 9.67
CA VAL A 263 1.23 -3.43 9.49
C VAL A 263 -0.11 -4.02 9.91
N LEU A 264 -0.10 -5.13 10.64
CA LEU A 264 -1.31 -5.79 11.15
C LEU A 264 -2.24 -4.82 11.92
N PRO A 265 -1.75 -3.95 12.83
CA PRO A 265 -2.63 -3.00 13.53
C PRO A 265 -3.38 -2.05 12.59
N SER A 266 -2.70 -1.53 11.56
CA SER A 266 -3.34 -0.66 10.54
C SER A 266 -4.37 -1.43 9.71
N ILE A 267 -4.06 -2.68 9.31
CA ILE A 267 -4.98 -3.53 8.54
C ILE A 267 -6.22 -3.84 9.37
N THR A 268 -6.05 -4.28 10.62
CA THR A 268 -7.16 -4.55 11.54
C THR A 268 -7.99 -3.29 11.75
N SER A 269 -7.35 -2.13 11.95
CA SER A 269 -8.05 -0.85 12.07
C SER A 269 -8.90 -0.52 10.85
N ALA A 270 -8.34 -0.65 9.64
CA ALA A 270 -9.08 -0.42 8.39
C ALA A 270 -10.27 -1.38 8.23
N LEU A 271 -10.11 -2.67 8.57
CA LEU A 271 -11.19 -3.64 8.54
C LEU A 271 -12.27 -3.33 9.58
N CYS A 272 -11.90 -2.92 10.79
CA CYS A 272 -12.84 -2.47 11.82
C CYS A 272 -13.66 -1.26 11.39
N VAL A 273 -13.04 -0.31 10.66
CA VAL A 273 -13.74 0.83 10.07
C VAL A 273 -14.74 0.38 8.99
N LEU A 274 -14.39 -0.65 8.21
CA LEU A 274 -15.28 -1.24 7.21
C LEU A 274 -16.33 -2.18 7.81
N LEU A 275 -16.20 -2.63 9.04
CA LEU A 275 -17.10 -3.61 9.64
C LEU A 275 -17.47 -3.24 11.08
N PRO A 276 -18.19 -2.11 11.27
CA PRO A 276 -18.50 -1.60 12.60
C PRO A 276 -19.33 -2.59 13.44
N ASP A 277 -20.23 -3.37 12.83
CA ASP A 277 -21.10 -4.32 13.54
C ASP A 277 -20.32 -5.44 14.26
N ILE A 278 -19.18 -5.85 13.71
CA ILE A 278 -18.34 -6.91 14.30
C ILE A 278 -17.53 -6.37 15.48
N THR A 279 -17.13 -5.10 15.39
CA THR A 279 -16.43 -4.42 16.50
C THR A 279 -17.32 -4.27 17.73
N GLU A 280 -18.63 -4.08 17.55
CA GLU A 280 -19.58 -3.98 18.65
C GLU A 280 -19.81 -5.32 19.35
N SER A 281 -19.78 -6.43 18.60
CA SER A 281 -19.99 -7.78 19.15
C SER A 281 -18.74 -8.39 19.80
N THR A 282 -17.54 -7.99 19.38
CA THR A 282 -16.27 -8.54 19.92
C THR A 282 -15.83 -7.85 21.23
N GLY A 283 -16.51 -6.76 21.62
CA GLY A 283 -16.32 -6.05 22.89
C GLY A 283 -15.34 -4.88 22.81
N SER A 284 -15.69 -3.76 23.47
CA SER A 284 -14.87 -2.53 23.53
C SER A 284 -13.50 -2.74 24.16
N SER A 285 -13.35 -3.76 25.03
CA SER A 285 -12.08 -4.08 25.70
C SER A 285 -10.98 -4.54 24.73
N VAL A 286 -11.32 -5.17 23.60
CA VAL A 286 -10.33 -5.60 22.60
C VAL A 286 -9.93 -4.44 21.70
N VAL A 287 -10.90 -3.63 21.29
CA VAL A 287 -10.68 -2.49 20.39
C VAL A 287 -9.89 -1.36 21.07
N SER A 288 -10.13 -1.11 22.36
CA SER A 288 -9.38 -0.12 23.15
C SER A 288 -7.90 -0.44 23.35
N ARG A 289 -7.51 -1.71 23.23
CA ARG A 289 -6.11 -2.16 23.30
C ARG A 289 -5.32 -1.90 22.02
N ILE A 290 -6.00 -1.59 20.91
CA ILE A 290 -5.37 -1.29 19.63
C ILE A 290 -5.26 0.23 19.51
N ARG A 291 -4.09 0.71 19.10
CA ARG A 291 -3.87 2.14 18.93
C ARG A 291 -4.57 2.67 17.69
N CYS A 292 -4.75 3.99 17.67
CA CYS A 292 -5.15 4.66 16.45
C CYS A 292 -4.06 4.43 15.38
N PRO A 293 -4.42 3.96 14.17
CA PRO A 293 -3.46 3.72 13.12
C PRO A 293 -2.76 5.02 12.71
N PRO A 294 -1.46 4.99 12.37
CA PRO A 294 -0.71 6.20 12.00
C PRO A 294 -1.32 6.92 10.80
N GLU A 295 -1.98 6.20 9.89
CA GLU A 295 -2.69 6.76 8.74
C GLU A 295 -3.81 7.75 9.11
N ALA A 296 -4.33 7.68 10.33
CA ALA A 296 -5.35 8.63 10.81
C ALA A 296 -4.75 9.98 11.27
N ASN A 297 -3.43 10.06 11.44
CA ASN A 297 -2.75 11.29 11.83
C ASN A 297 -2.64 12.25 10.63
N PRO A 298 -3.10 13.52 10.71
CA PRO A 298 -2.94 14.51 9.64
C PRO A 298 -1.47 14.79 9.22
N SER A 299 -0.52 14.49 10.10
CA SER A 299 0.92 14.64 9.85
C SER A 299 1.54 13.41 9.16
N TRP A 300 0.79 12.31 9.06
CA TRP A 300 1.25 11.09 8.38
C TRP A 300 1.51 11.35 6.91
N ARG A 301 2.58 10.75 6.39
CA ARG A 301 2.91 10.80 4.97
C ARG A 301 3.20 9.41 4.47
N TRP A 302 2.69 9.11 3.28
CA TRP A 302 2.95 7.84 2.61
C TRP A 302 4.42 7.72 2.20
N SER A 303 4.99 6.52 2.40
CA SER A 303 6.30 6.14 1.90
C SER A 303 6.22 4.75 1.27
N PHE A 304 6.78 4.61 0.07
CA PHE A 304 6.79 3.35 -0.65
C PHE A 304 7.78 2.33 -0.07
N TYR A 305 8.88 2.80 0.52
CA TYR A 305 10.02 1.93 0.87
C TYR A 305 9.92 1.35 2.28
N GLN A 306 9.31 2.06 3.21
CA GLN A 306 9.26 1.66 4.61
C GLN A 306 7.90 2.01 5.24
N PRO A 307 7.40 1.20 6.19
CA PRO A 307 6.28 1.57 7.03
C PRO A 307 6.59 2.82 7.82
N TRP A 308 5.58 3.67 8.03
CA TRP A 308 5.73 4.83 8.91
C TRP A 308 5.98 4.34 10.33
N LYS A 309 7.05 4.83 10.97
CA LYS A 309 7.33 4.61 12.38
C LYS A 309 7.24 5.94 13.10
N ASP A 310 6.29 6.05 14.03
CA ASP A 310 6.24 7.20 14.91
C ASP A 310 7.20 6.98 16.07
N LEU A 311 8.39 7.58 15.99
CA LEU A 311 9.42 7.50 17.02
C LEU A 311 9.02 8.18 18.34
N THR A 312 7.92 8.93 18.35
CA THR A 312 7.40 9.56 19.58
C THR A 312 6.54 8.60 20.41
N LEU A 313 6.21 7.43 19.86
CA LEU A 313 5.37 6.40 20.46
C LEU A 313 6.19 5.11 20.67
N GLU A 314 7.38 5.22 21.26
CA GLU A 314 8.14 4.04 21.71
C GLU A 314 7.28 3.25 22.71
N GLN A 315 7.06 1.97 22.40
CA GLN A 315 6.30 1.06 23.23
C GLN A 315 7.22 0.10 23.96
N THR A 316 6.75 -0.36 25.11
CA THR A 316 7.34 -1.54 25.73
C THR A 316 7.01 -2.78 24.90
N GLN A 317 7.91 -3.78 24.88
CA GLN A 317 7.67 -5.06 24.19
C GLN A 317 6.35 -5.74 24.62
N VAL A 318 5.93 -5.49 25.87
CA VAL A 318 4.68 -6.01 26.42
C VAL A 318 3.46 -5.35 25.77
N GLU A 319 3.49 -4.02 25.57
CA GLU A 319 2.39 -3.29 24.92
C GLU A 319 2.28 -3.63 23.43
N GLU A 320 3.40 -3.79 22.73
CA GLU A 320 3.41 -4.25 21.32
C GLU A 320 2.77 -5.62 21.17
N MET A 321 3.13 -6.56 22.05
CA MET A 321 2.55 -7.90 22.08
C MET A 321 1.07 -7.87 22.45
N ASP A 322 0.68 -7.07 23.45
CA ASP A 322 -0.72 -6.93 23.85
C ASP A 322 -1.59 -6.34 22.72
N GLU A 323 -1.07 -5.40 21.94
CA GLU A 323 -1.74 -4.85 20.75
C GLU A 323 -1.83 -5.92 19.64
N TYR A 324 -0.76 -6.68 19.43
CA TYR A 324 -0.71 -7.74 18.44
C TYR A 324 -1.72 -8.86 18.72
N HIS A 325 -1.84 -9.31 19.97
CA HIS A 325 -2.86 -10.29 20.39
C HIS A 325 -4.27 -9.78 20.18
N ALA A 326 -4.53 -8.51 20.51
CA ALA A 326 -5.84 -7.89 20.26
C ALA A 326 -6.17 -7.86 18.76
N CYS A 327 -5.18 -7.56 17.92
CA CYS A 327 -5.34 -7.59 16.46
C CYS A 327 -5.66 -9.01 15.96
N GLN A 328 -4.95 -10.03 16.45
CA GLN A 328 -5.21 -11.43 16.07
C GLN A 328 -6.63 -11.87 16.46
N THR A 329 -7.09 -11.56 17.67
CA THR A 329 -8.45 -11.85 18.12
C THR A 329 -9.50 -11.23 17.20
N LEU A 330 -9.32 -9.96 16.82
CA LEU A 330 -10.23 -9.29 15.89
C LEU A 330 -10.16 -9.87 14.48
N MET A 331 -8.97 -10.19 13.97
CA MET A 331 -8.83 -10.81 12.64
C MET A 331 -9.56 -12.14 12.54
N VAL A 332 -9.57 -12.93 13.61
CA VAL A 332 -10.33 -14.18 13.70
C VAL A 332 -11.83 -13.90 13.72
N ALA A 333 -12.30 -12.93 14.51
CA ALA A 333 -13.69 -12.52 14.53
C ALA A 333 -14.19 -12.06 13.14
N LEU A 334 -13.40 -11.22 12.46
CA LEU A 334 -13.67 -10.69 11.12
C LEU A 334 -13.70 -11.80 10.06
N SER A 335 -12.76 -12.75 10.14
CA SER A 335 -12.71 -13.89 9.21
C SER A 335 -13.93 -14.79 9.36
N ASN A 336 -14.35 -15.07 10.60
CA ASN A 336 -15.48 -15.95 10.90
C ASN A 336 -16.83 -15.37 10.44
N SER A 337 -17.02 -14.05 10.52
CA SER A 337 -18.25 -13.39 10.06
C SER A 337 -18.44 -13.41 8.55
N GLN A 338 -17.36 -13.44 7.77
CA GLN A 338 -17.39 -13.39 6.31
C GLN A 338 -17.52 -14.77 5.67
N GLN A 339 -17.13 -15.82 6.40
CA GLN A 339 -17.12 -17.22 5.96
C GLN A 339 -18.48 -17.94 5.95
N ARG A 340 -19.56 -17.27 5.54
CA ARG A 340 -20.76 -18.01 5.09
C ARG A 340 -20.52 -18.84 3.80
N LYS A 341 -19.29 -18.93 3.24
CA LYS A 341 -19.01 -19.57 1.93
C LYS A 341 -17.64 -20.25 1.67
N LEU A 342 -16.76 -20.54 2.65
CA LEU A 342 -15.55 -21.36 2.36
C LEU A 342 -15.63 -22.78 2.95
N PRO A 343 -15.35 -23.87 2.19
CA PRO A 343 -15.69 -25.24 2.62
C PRO A 343 -14.66 -25.94 3.51
N CYS A 344 -13.56 -25.30 3.92
CA CYS A 344 -12.42 -26.03 4.53
C CYS A 344 -11.70 -25.25 5.64
N SER A 345 -12.42 -24.82 6.69
CA SER A 345 -11.74 -24.43 7.92
C SER A 345 -12.62 -24.55 9.15
N GLN A 346 -12.27 -25.49 10.02
CA GLN A 346 -12.67 -25.45 11.42
C GLN A 346 -11.77 -24.40 12.09
N PHE A 347 -12.23 -23.14 12.19
CA PHE A 347 -11.47 -22.08 12.84
C PHE A 347 -11.89 -21.92 14.31
N LEU A 348 -10.89 -21.61 15.15
CA LEU A 348 -11.06 -21.24 16.55
C LEU A 348 -11.93 -19.99 16.65
N SER A 349 -12.85 -19.95 17.61
CA SER A 349 -13.57 -18.72 17.93
C SER A 349 -12.70 -17.81 18.81
N PRO A 350 -12.93 -16.48 18.83
CA PRO A 350 -12.25 -15.56 19.74
C PRO A 350 -12.14 -16.06 21.20
N PRO A 351 -13.20 -16.63 21.82
CA PRO A 351 -13.08 -17.18 23.17
C PRO A 351 -12.28 -18.49 23.25
N ASP A 352 -12.14 -19.26 22.16
CA ASP A 352 -11.27 -20.44 22.15
C ASP A 352 -9.79 -20.05 22.19
N ILE A 353 -9.44 -18.90 21.60
CA ILE A 353 -8.09 -18.33 21.64
C ILE A 353 -7.77 -17.87 23.06
N GLU A 354 -8.68 -17.14 23.72
CA GLU A 354 -8.49 -16.73 25.12
C GLU A 354 -8.38 -17.92 26.07
N LYS A 355 -9.19 -18.96 25.86
CA LYS A 355 -9.16 -20.20 26.67
C LYS A 355 -7.93 -21.06 26.42
N SER A 356 -7.26 -20.92 25.28
CA SER A 356 -6.05 -21.68 24.96
C SER A 356 -4.86 -21.33 25.88
N GLY A 357 -4.89 -20.16 26.52
CA GLY A 357 -3.78 -19.68 27.34
C GLY A 357 -2.51 -19.34 26.56
N VAL A 358 -2.55 -19.35 25.22
CA VAL A 358 -1.37 -19.08 24.38
C VAL A 358 -0.86 -17.66 24.63
N PHE A 359 -1.75 -16.67 24.66
CA PHE A 359 -1.35 -15.27 24.91
C PHE A 359 -0.84 -15.03 26.33
N SER A 360 -1.38 -15.72 27.34
CA SER A 360 -0.85 -15.63 28.70
C SER A 360 0.50 -16.31 28.83
N TRP A 361 0.73 -17.41 28.13
CA TRP A 361 2.02 -18.07 28.04
C TRP A 361 3.06 -17.20 27.32
N GLU A 362 2.77 -16.63 26.15
CA GLU A 362 3.68 -15.71 25.44
C GLU A 362 4.04 -14.50 26.31
N ARG A 363 3.04 -13.95 27.04
CA ARG A 363 3.27 -12.84 27.96
C ARG A 363 4.22 -13.20 29.10
N SER A 364 4.15 -14.41 29.64
CA SER A 364 5.07 -14.87 30.69
C SER A 364 6.52 -14.94 30.21
N LEU A 365 6.74 -15.41 28.98
CA LEU A 365 8.09 -15.50 28.40
C LEU A 365 8.75 -14.13 28.21
N VAL A 366 8.02 -13.16 27.66
CA VAL A 366 8.54 -11.80 27.47
C VAL A 366 8.84 -11.14 28.82
N MET A 367 7.98 -11.34 29.82
CA MET A 367 8.20 -10.82 31.17
C MET A 367 9.40 -11.47 31.87
N GLU A 368 9.65 -12.76 31.65
CA GLU A 368 10.84 -13.45 32.16
C GLU A 368 12.12 -12.96 31.48
N HIS A 369 12.07 -12.70 30.18
CA HIS A 369 13.19 -12.16 29.42
C HIS A 369 13.58 -10.75 29.89
N ILE A 370 12.59 -9.85 30.03
CA ILE A 370 12.78 -8.48 30.55
C ILE A 370 13.37 -8.52 31.97
N LYS A 371 12.90 -9.44 32.83
CA LYS A 371 13.46 -9.62 34.17
C LYS A 371 14.90 -10.12 34.12
N GLY A 372 15.23 -11.04 33.23
CA GLY A 372 16.58 -11.59 33.07
C GLY A 372 17.63 -10.54 32.67
N GLU A 373 17.26 -9.56 31.83
CA GLU A 373 18.15 -8.46 31.43
C GLU A 373 18.39 -7.45 32.57
N VAL A 374 17.42 -7.24 33.46
CA VAL A 374 17.54 -6.32 34.62
C VAL A 374 18.47 -6.88 35.70
N PHE A 375 18.72 -8.20 35.74
CA PHE A 375 19.64 -8.83 36.70
C PHE A 375 21.08 -9.00 36.17
N GLN A 376 21.39 -8.51 34.96
CA GLN A 376 22.74 -8.54 34.37
C GLN A 376 23.41 -7.15 34.25
N LEU A 377 22.77 -6.09 34.74
CA LEU A 377 23.36 -4.77 34.99
C LEU A 377 23.61 -4.58 36.49
#